data_AF-A0A2K5CBC8-F1
#
_entry.id   AF-A0A2K5CBC8-F1
#
_cell.length_a   1.000
_cell.length_b   1.000
_cell.length_c   1.000
_cell.angle_alpha   90.00
_cell.angle_beta   90.00
_cell.angle_gamma   90.00
#
_symmetry.space_group_name_H-M   'P 1'
#
loop_
_entity.id
_entity.type
_entity.pdbx_description
1 polymer ?
#
loop_
_entity_poly.entity_id
_entity_poly.type
_entity_poly.pdbx_seq_one_letter_code
_entity_poly.pdbx_strand_id
1 'polypeptide(L)'
;MGPRRRSRKPEAPRRRRASPTPSPPRRGPSLGASSRPRGYRRQGWLKEIRKLQKSTHLLLRKYPFSRLAREICVKFTRGVDFNWQAQALLALQEAAEAFLVHLFEDAYLLTLHAGRVTLFPKDVQLARRIRGIEEGLG
;
A
#
# COMPACT_ATOMS: atom_id res chain seq x y z
N MET A 1 75.77 -79.79 -38.47
CA MET A 1 75.44 -79.08 -39.73
C MET A 1 74.74 -77.75 -39.39
N GLY A 2 75.46 -76.64 -39.32
CA GLY A 2 74.83 -75.32 -39.54
C GLY A 2 74.99 -74.93 -41.02
N PRO A 3 74.51 -73.77 -41.49
CA PRO A 3 73.49 -72.84 -40.96
C PRO A 3 72.44 -72.45 -42.05
N ARG A 4 71.41 -71.63 -41.73
CA ARG A 4 70.90 -70.57 -42.65
C ARG A 4 69.93 -69.58 -41.98
N ARG A 5 70.50 -68.39 -41.70
CA ARG A 5 70.00 -67.00 -41.81
C ARG A 5 68.56 -66.61 -41.41
N ARG A 6 68.51 -65.90 -40.26
CA ARG A 6 67.91 -64.58 -39.94
C ARG A 6 66.63 -64.11 -40.65
N SER A 7 65.67 -63.68 -39.83
CA SER A 7 65.05 -62.35 -39.95
C SER A 7 64.51 -61.88 -38.60
N ARG A 8 64.93 -60.69 -38.16
CA ARG A 8 64.45 -60.00 -36.95
C ARG A 8 63.11 -59.34 -37.25
N LYS A 9 62.10 -59.50 -36.38
CA LYS A 9 61.04 -58.50 -36.22
C LYS A 9 60.78 -58.25 -34.73
N PRO A 10 60.83 -56.99 -34.27
CA PRO A 10 60.70 -56.64 -32.86
C PRO A 10 59.25 -56.69 -32.38
N GLU A 11 59.14 -57.04 -31.10
CA GLU A 11 57.95 -57.13 -30.27
C GLU A 11 57.15 -55.81 -30.27
N ALA A 12 55.85 -55.90 -30.53
CA ALA A 12 54.97 -54.74 -30.62
C ALA A 12 54.69 -54.14 -29.23
N PRO A 13 54.81 -52.81 -29.06
CA PRO A 13 54.66 -52.17 -27.76
C PRO A 13 53.19 -52.15 -27.30
N ARG A 14 53.01 -52.68 -26.08
CA ARG A 14 51.78 -52.72 -25.29
C ARG A 14 51.14 -51.33 -25.21
N ARG A 15 49.97 -51.16 -25.84
CA ARG A 15 49.22 -49.88 -25.88
C ARG A 15 48.77 -49.51 -24.45
N ARG A 16 49.36 -48.46 -23.89
CA ARG A 16 48.94 -47.85 -22.61
C ARG A 16 47.51 -47.30 -22.75
N ARG A 17 46.65 -47.64 -21.78
CA ARG A 17 45.32 -47.02 -21.61
C ARG A 17 45.51 -45.53 -21.35
N ALA A 18 44.80 -44.69 -22.11
CA ALA A 18 44.78 -43.25 -21.89
C ALA A 18 44.06 -42.94 -20.57
N SER A 19 44.64 -42.03 -19.79
CA SER A 19 44.07 -41.42 -18.59
C SER A 19 42.83 -40.57 -18.94
N PRO A 20 41.81 -40.49 -18.06
CA PRO A 20 40.65 -39.65 -18.29
C PRO A 20 41.04 -38.16 -18.16
N THR A 21 40.64 -37.37 -19.15
CA THR A 21 40.76 -35.92 -19.17
C THR A 21 39.79 -35.32 -18.14
N PRO A 22 40.21 -34.35 -17.29
CA PRO A 22 39.28 -33.69 -16.36
C PRO A 22 38.33 -32.77 -17.13
N SER A 23 37.05 -33.13 -17.14
CA SER A 23 35.97 -32.29 -17.66
C SER A 23 35.84 -31.00 -16.83
N PRO A 24 35.62 -29.83 -17.45
CA PRO A 24 35.34 -28.60 -16.70
C PRO A 24 34.03 -28.76 -15.90
N PRO A 25 33.93 -28.21 -14.68
CA PRO A 25 32.72 -28.37 -13.88
C PRO A 25 31.56 -27.67 -14.59
N ARG A 26 30.48 -28.43 -14.84
CA ARG A 26 29.20 -27.89 -15.30
C ARG A 26 28.76 -26.79 -14.33
N ARG A 27 28.78 -25.54 -14.79
CA ARG A 27 27.98 -24.47 -14.16
C ARG A 27 26.52 -24.87 -14.32
N GLY A 28 25.92 -25.39 -13.26
CA GLY A 28 24.47 -25.43 -13.16
C GLY A 28 23.91 -24.00 -13.22
N PRO A 29 22.70 -23.78 -13.72
CA PRO A 29 22.05 -22.49 -13.59
C PRO A 29 21.95 -22.17 -12.09
N SER A 30 22.63 -21.12 -11.63
CA SER A 30 22.37 -20.59 -10.31
C SER A 30 20.94 -20.06 -10.34
N LEU A 31 19.99 -20.87 -9.87
CA LEU A 31 18.68 -20.43 -9.44
C LEU A 31 18.88 -19.59 -8.17
N GLY A 32 19.57 -18.46 -8.33
CA GLY A 32 19.44 -17.31 -7.46
C GLY A 32 18.08 -16.70 -7.75
N ALA A 33 17.02 -17.44 -7.39
CA ALA A 33 15.76 -16.81 -7.07
C ALA A 33 16.09 -15.93 -5.87
N SER A 34 16.46 -14.68 -6.14
CA SER A 34 16.30 -13.62 -5.16
C SER A 34 14.81 -13.59 -4.88
N SER A 35 14.38 -14.37 -3.90
CA SER A 35 13.13 -14.12 -3.22
C SER A 35 13.33 -12.76 -2.58
N ARG A 36 13.10 -11.70 -3.34
CA ARG A 36 12.77 -10.40 -2.75
C ARG A 36 11.70 -10.76 -1.73
N PRO A 37 11.95 -10.58 -0.42
CA PRO A 37 10.92 -10.85 0.56
C PRO A 37 9.75 -10.01 0.10
N ARG A 38 8.63 -10.67 -0.26
CA ARG A 38 7.39 -10.00 -0.63
C ARG A 38 7.19 -8.96 0.46
N GLY A 39 7.35 -7.68 0.10
CA GLY A 39 7.45 -6.60 1.06
C GLY A 39 6.31 -6.78 2.06
N TYR A 40 6.67 -6.98 3.32
CA TYR A 40 5.72 -7.08 4.42
C TYR A 40 4.80 -5.86 4.30
N ARG A 41 3.58 -6.06 3.77
CA ARG A 41 2.57 -5.01 3.70
C ARG A 41 2.24 -4.70 5.15
N ARG A 42 2.98 -3.76 5.73
CA ARG A 42 2.72 -3.25 7.07
C ARG A 42 1.28 -2.78 7.05
N GLN A 43 0.42 -3.44 7.82
CA GLN A 43 -0.92 -2.97 8.08
C GLN A 43 -0.79 -1.65 8.85
N GLY A 44 -0.66 -0.55 8.10
CA GLY A 44 -0.33 0.78 8.63
C GLY A 44 -1.53 1.48 9.28
N TRP A 45 -2.74 1.06 8.90
CA TRP A 45 -4.00 1.67 9.32
C TRP A 45 -4.17 1.68 10.84
N LEU A 46 -3.78 0.62 11.57
CA LEU A 46 -3.84 0.60 13.04
C LEU A 46 -2.93 1.65 13.69
N LYS A 47 -1.74 1.87 13.14
CA LYS A 47 -0.81 2.88 13.64
C LYS A 47 -1.32 4.29 13.35
N GLU A 48 -1.92 4.46 12.18
CA GLU A 48 -2.52 5.71 11.75
C GLU A 48 -3.74 6.08 12.62
N ILE A 49 -4.66 5.15 12.86
CA ILE A 49 -5.81 5.36 13.76
C ILE A 49 -5.34 5.81 15.14
N ARG A 50 -4.40 5.07 15.76
CA ARG A 50 -3.87 5.43 17.09
C ARG A 50 -3.20 6.80 17.12
N LYS A 51 -2.48 7.15 16.04
CA LYS A 51 -1.83 8.46 15.91
C LYS A 51 -2.87 9.58 15.79
N LEU A 52 -3.85 9.42 14.91
CA LEU A 52 -4.88 10.42 14.64
C LEU A 52 -5.77 10.65 15.86
N GLN A 53 -6.21 9.59 16.52
CA GLN A 53 -7.02 9.67 17.75
C GLN A 53 -6.28 10.34 18.93
N LYS A 54 -4.94 10.26 18.98
CA LYS A 54 -4.14 10.94 20.01
C LYS A 54 -3.94 12.43 19.73
N SER A 55 -4.09 12.85 18.47
CA SER A 55 -3.77 14.20 18.02
C SER A 55 -5.02 15.05 17.86
N THR A 56 -4.87 16.38 17.96
CA THR A 56 -5.99 17.34 17.87
C THR A 56 -5.81 18.38 16.77
N HIS A 57 -4.91 18.11 15.82
CA HIS A 57 -4.68 19.02 14.70
C HIS A 57 -5.76 18.86 13.64
N LEU A 58 -6.10 19.98 12.97
CA LEU A 58 -7.03 19.97 11.85
C LEU A 58 -6.49 19.09 10.70
N LEU A 59 -7.35 18.24 10.17
CA LEU A 59 -7.04 17.25 9.15
C LEU A 59 -7.18 17.82 7.74
N LEU A 60 -8.15 18.72 7.52
CA LEU A 60 -8.36 19.37 6.24
C LEU A 60 -7.36 20.52 6.05
N ARG A 61 -6.91 20.69 4.81
CA ARG A 61 -6.03 21.81 4.45
C ARG A 61 -6.83 23.11 4.52
N LYS A 62 -6.30 24.10 5.25
CA LYS A 62 -6.96 25.40 5.51
C LYS A 62 -7.33 26.17 4.24
N TYR A 63 -6.46 26.19 3.23
CA TYR A 63 -6.69 26.98 2.01
C TYR A 63 -7.85 26.42 1.15
N PRO A 64 -7.87 25.11 0.79
CA PRO A 64 -9.03 24.51 0.13
C PRO A 64 -10.35 24.71 0.89
N PHE A 65 -10.34 24.52 2.22
CA PHE A 65 -11.52 24.72 3.06
C PHE A 65 -12.03 26.16 3.03
N SER A 66 -11.12 27.14 3.16
CA SER A 66 -11.43 28.56 3.08
C SER A 66 -12.05 28.95 1.73
N ARG A 67 -11.54 28.42 0.61
CA ARG A 67 -12.13 28.65 -0.71
C ARG A 67 -13.55 28.11 -0.80
N LEU A 68 -13.78 26.88 -0.30
CA LEU A 68 -15.11 26.27 -0.29
C LEU A 68 -16.10 27.09 0.54
N ALA A 69 -15.71 27.52 1.74
CA ALA A 69 -16.56 28.33 2.60
C ALA A 69 -16.97 29.66 1.92
N ARG A 70 -16.04 30.32 1.24
CA ARG A 70 -16.30 31.56 0.49
C ARG A 70 -17.21 31.30 -0.72
N GLU A 71 -16.96 30.23 -1.48
CA GLU A 71 -17.80 29.87 -2.62
C GLU A 71 -19.26 29.62 -2.20
N ILE A 72 -19.47 28.91 -1.09
CA ILE A 72 -20.81 28.67 -0.54
C ILE A 72 -21.43 30.00 -0.09
N CYS A 73 -20.67 30.86 0.60
CA CYS A 73 -21.15 32.16 1.06
C CYS A 73 -21.68 33.02 -0.09
N VAL A 74 -20.97 33.08 -1.21
CA VAL A 74 -21.37 33.87 -2.40
C VAL A 74 -22.75 33.44 -2.94
N LYS A 75 -23.12 32.15 -2.83
CA LYS A 75 -24.43 31.64 -3.25
C LYS A 75 -25.58 32.24 -2.44
N PHE A 76 -25.34 32.65 -1.19
CA PHE A 76 -26.34 33.26 -0.31
C PHE A 76 -26.32 34.79 -0.35
N THR A 77 -25.17 35.39 -0.65
CA THR A 77 -25.00 36.85 -0.62
C THR A 77 -25.24 37.54 -1.97
N ARG A 78 -25.91 36.88 -2.93
CA ARG A 78 -26.27 37.46 -4.24
C ARG A 78 -25.07 38.08 -4.98
N GLY A 79 -23.89 37.47 -4.87
CA GLY A 79 -22.67 37.95 -5.52
C GLY A 79 -21.86 39.00 -4.73
N VAL A 80 -22.23 39.32 -3.49
CA VAL A 80 -21.41 40.18 -2.63
C VAL A 80 -20.35 39.36 -1.90
N ASP A 81 -19.08 39.75 -2.08
CA ASP A 81 -17.94 39.13 -1.43
C ASP A 81 -17.77 39.66 0.01
N PHE A 82 -18.04 38.81 1.01
CA PHE A 82 -17.79 39.15 2.40
C PHE A 82 -16.32 38.94 2.81
N ASN A 83 -15.86 39.82 3.69
CA ASN A 83 -14.59 39.66 4.38
C ASN A 83 -14.74 38.66 5.53
N TRP A 84 -13.85 37.68 5.58
CA TRP A 84 -13.85 36.65 6.63
C TRP A 84 -12.72 36.91 7.61
N GLN A 85 -13.07 36.89 8.90
CA GLN A 85 -12.08 36.82 9.96
C GLN A 85 -11.37 35.46 9.95
N ALA A 86 -10.08 35.45 10.26
CA ALA A 86 -9.31 34.21 10.35
C ALA A 86 -9.91 33.25 11.39
N GLN A 87 -10.36 33.78 12.53
CA GLN A 87 -10.94 32.99 13.62
C GLN A 87 -12.29 32.38 13.26
N ALA A 88 -13.11 33.07 12.47
CA ALA A 88 -14.39 32.54 11.99
C ALA A 88 -14.18 31.31 11.09
N LEU A 89 -13.19 31.36 10.19
CA LEU A 89 -12.86 30.23 9.33
C LEU A 89 -12.30 29.05 10.13
N LEU A 90 -11.51 29.30 11.18
CA LEU A 90 -11.01 28.25 12.08
C LEU A 90 -12.15 27.58 12.84
N ALA A 91 -13.04 28.37 13.45
CA ALA A 91 -14.19 27.83 14.19
C ALA A 91 -15.12 26.99 13.28
N LEU A 92 -15.36 27.45 12.05
CA LEU A 92 -16.15 26.71 11.06
C LEU A 92 -15.47 25.39 10.70
N GLN A 93 -14.14 25.39 10.54
CA GLN A 93 -13.38 24.17 10.26
C GLN A 93 -13.39 23.19 11.42
N GLU A 94 -13.20 23.67 12.65
CA GLU A 94 -13.26 22.83 13.85
C GLU A 94 -14.62 22.14 14.00
N ALA A 95 -15.71 22.89 13.85
CA ALA A 95 -17.06 22.34 13.91
C ALA A 95 -17.33 21.33 12.78
N ALA A 96 -16.92 21.63 11.55
CA ALA A 96 -17.14 20.75 10.41
C ALA A 96 -16.36 19.43 10.53
N GLU A 97 -15.10 19.49 10.96
CA GLU A 97 -14.29 18.26 11.15
C GLU A 97 -14.82 17.42 12.31
N ALA A 98 -15.18 18.06 13.44
CA ALA A 98 -15.78 17.36 14.57
C ALA A 98 -17.08 16.65 14.16
N PHE A 99 -17.95 17.34 13.41
CA PHE A 99 -19.20 16.75 12.91
C PHE A 99 -18.94 15.53 12.02
N LEU A 100 -18.02 15.65 11.05
CA LEU A 100 -17.70 14.55 10.13
C LEU A 100 -17.11 13.34 10.85
N VAL A 101 -16.22 13.55 11.84
CA VAL A 101 -15.64 12.46 12.63
C VAL A 101 -16.74 11.68 13.36
N HIS A 102 -17.63 12.38 14.09
CA HIS A 102 -18.73 11.72 14.80
C HIS A 102 -19.69 11.01 13.84
N LEU A 103 -19.99 11.61 12.67
CA LEU A 103 -20.84 10.97 11.68
C LEU A 103 -20.22 9.67 11.13
N PHE A 104 -18.90 9.65 10.91
CA PHE A 104 -18.20 8.45 10.47
C PHE A 104 -18.14 7.37 11.56
N GLU A 105 -18.00 7.74 12.83
CA GLU A 105 -18.07 6.79 13.95
C GLU A 105 -19.43 6.07 13.98
N ASP A 106 -20.54 6.83 13.91
CA ASP A 106 -21.88 6.25 13.88
C ASP A 106 -22.14 5.40 12.63
N ALA A 107 -21.74 5.89 11.46
CA ALA A 107 -21.87 5.13 10.22
C ALA A 107 -21.04 3.84 10.24
N TYR A 108 -19.91 3.84 10.95
CA TYR A 108 -19.09 2.65 11.11
C TYR A 108 -19.74 1.61 12.03
N LEU A 109 -20.49 2.03 13.06
CA LEU A 109 -21.30 1.11 13.87
C LEU A 109 -22.35 0.38 13.02
N LEU A 110 -23.00 1.08 12.08
CA LEU A 110 -23.94 0.48 11.14
C LEU A 110 -23.26 -0.48 10.15
N THR A 111 -22.03 -0.16 9.76
CA THR A 111 -21.21 -1.03 8.91
C THR A 111 -20.93 -2.37 9.61
N LEU A 112 -20.53 -2.31 10.89
CA LEU A 112 -20.28 -3.48 11.73
C LEU A 112 -21.57 -4.26 12.01
N HIS A 113 -22.69 -3.57 12.24
CA HIS A 113 -24.00 -4.19 12.41
C HIS A 113 -24.39 -5.04 11.20
N ALA A 114 -24.02 -4.61 10.00
CA ALA A 114 -24.24 -5.37 8.76
C ALA A 114 -23.18 -6.45 8.47
N GLY A 115 -22.29 -6.77 9.43
CA GLY A 115 -21.24 -7.80 9.28
C GLY A 115 -20.10 -7.43 8.33
N ARG A 116 -19.96 -6.14 7.99
CA ARG A 116 -18.92 -5.65 7.07
C ARG A 116 -17.85 -4.87 7.85
N VAL A 117 -16.66 -4.75 7.25
CA VAL A 117 -15.57 -3.89 7.75
C VAL A 117 -15.42 -2.63 6.88
N THR A 118 -15.75 -2.72 5.59
CA THR A 118 -15.70 -1.58 4.67
C THR A 118 -16.96 -0.74 4.82
N LEU A 119 -16.82 0.55 5.06
CA LEU A 119 -17.91 1.53 5.13
C LEU A 119 -18.43 1.86 3.73
N PHE A 120 -19.75 1.89 3.57
CA PHE A 120 -20.41 2.20 2.29
C PHE A 120 -21.29 3.46 2.41
N PRO A 121 -21.63 4.10 1.27
CA PRO A 121 -22.49 5.30 1.27
C PRO A 121 -23.86 5.09 1.95
N LYS A 122 -24.43 3.89 1.83
CA LYS A 122 -25.69 3.53 2.48
C LYS A 122 -25.64 3.59 4.00
N ASP A 123 -24.46 3.34 4.60
CA ASP A 123 -24.28 3.36 6.05
C ASP A 123 -24.28 4.81 6.55
N VAL A 124 -23.64 5.72 5.81
CA VAL A 124 -23.65 7.17 6.11
C VAL A 124 -25.04 7.76 5.91
N GLN A 125 -25.73 7.40 4.83
CA GLN A 125 -27.10 7.85 4.57
C GLN A 125 -28.06 7.39 5.68
N LEU A 126 -27.91 6.15 6.14
CA LEU A 126 -28.71 5.61 7.24
C LEU A 126 -28.38 6.32 8.56
N ALA A 127 -27.11 6.56 8.87
CA ALA A 127 -26.71 7.31 10.07
C ALA A 127 -27.34 8.71 10.11
N ARG A 128 -27.28 9.46 9.00
CA ARG A 128 -27.95 10.77 8.88
C ARG A 128 -29.45 10.67 9.06
N ARG A 129 -30.08 9.61 8.53
CA ARG A 129 -31.54 9.40 8.67
C ARG A 129 -31.94 9.10 10.12
N ILE A 130 -31.14 8.33 10.85
CA ILE A 130 -31.41 7.96 12.25
C ILE A 130 -31.20 9.15 13.19
N ARG A 131 -30.15 9.96 12.94
CA ARG A 131 -29.90 11.22 13.69
C ARG A 131 -31.02 12.26 13.54
N GLY A 132 -31.92 12.09 12.59
CA GLY A 132 -33.04 12.98 12.38
C GLY A 132 -32.66 14.29 11.69
N ILE A 133 -33.58 15.26 11.73
CA ILE A 133 -33.47 16.49 10.96
C ILE A 133 -32.43 17.44 11.56
N GLU A 134 -32.36 17.53 12.89
CA GLU A 134 -31.50 18.51 13.58
C GLU A 134 -30.01 18.16 13.53
N GLU A 135 -29.65 16.89 13.72
CA GLU A 135 -28.24 16.46 13.76
C GLU A 135 -27.78 15.75 12.47
N GLY A 136 -28.71 15.30 11.62
CA GLY A 136 -28.41 14.46 10.47
C GLY A 136 -28.42 15.20 9.13
N LEU A 137 -29.37 16.12 8.93
CA LEU A 137 -29.56 16.75 7.63
C LEU A 137 -28.72 18.01 7.41
N GLY A 138 -28.39 18.74 8.48
CA GLY A 138 -27.66 20.01 8.39
C GLY A 138 -28.57 21.14 7.91
#